data_AF-A0A661CFS7-F1
#
_entry.id   AF-A0A661CFS7-F1
#
_cell.length_a   1.000
_cell.length_b   1.000
_cell.length_c   1.000
_cell.angle_alpha   90.00
_cell.angle_beta   90.00
_cell.angle_gamma   90.00
#
_symmetry.space_group_name_H-M   'P 1'
#
loop_
_entity.id
_entity.type
_entity.pdbx_description
1 polymer ?
#
loop_
_entity_poly.entity_id
_entity_poly.type
_entity_poly.pdbx_seq_one_letter_code
_entity_poly.pdbx_strand_id
1 'polypeptide(L)'
;QAPSAAKGGVAGNGENDIMTARLALIPEYRQRFKEVFGDNYPRIKNAWRAIAAFERTINQTSSPIDSYLSGDKTALSAEQVRGKALFEGKAGCIQCHNGALASDMEMYNIGVPPAKRWEEDGLAQITFRFELYAKGSNEKLYRSAKADPGAYFRGKNKWDLGKFRTPSLRYTMYTAPYMHNGAFYTLEEVVDFYNAGGFDEEGRTTGWPKTKSKLIKPLGLTDDEKGDLIAFIESFSGDEILMAKPTLPEYAPMFTLDELKEAKK
;
A
#
# COMPACT_ATOMS: atom_id res chain seq x y z
N GLN A 1 7.92 5.87 5.39
CA GLN A 1 7.25 5.66 4.09
C GLN A 1 7.21 6.95 3.27
N ALA A 2 6.76 8.08 3.83
CA ALA A 2 6.64 9.34 3.11
C ALA A 2 7.89 9.80 2.31
N PRO A 3 9.14 9.78 2.85
CA PRO A 3 10.30 10.20 2.05
C PRO A 3 10.58 9.30 0.85
N SER A 4 10.40 7.98 0.99
CA SER A 4 10.64 7.02 -0.09
C SER A 4 9.58 7.12 -1.18
N ALA A 5 8.33 7.45 -0.82
CA ALA A 5 7.23 7.63 -1.76
C ALA A 5 7.31 8.97 -2.52
N ALA A 6 7.72 10.05 -1.84
CA ALA A 6 7.80 11.38 -2.45
C ALA A 6 9.00 11.56 -3.38
N LYS A 7 10.08 10.78 -3.18
CA LYS A 7 11.37 10.97 -3.84
C LYS A 7 11.73 9.85 -4.83
N GLY A 8 10.79 8.95 -5.13
CA GLY A 8 11.03 7.89 -6.10
C GLY A 8 11.27 8.47 -7.49
N GLY A 9 12.14 7.83 -8.28
CA GLY A 9 12.45 8.28 -9.64
C GLY A 9 11.24 8.26 -10.58
N VAL A 10 10.27 7.38 -10.32
CA VAL A 10 8.98 7.35 -11.04
C VAL A 10 7.82 7.85 -10.19
N ALA A 11 7.88 7.67 -8.86
CA ALA A 11 6.83 8.09 -7.93
C ALA A 11 7.24 9.37 -7.18
N GLY A 12 6.50 10.45 -7.39
CA GLY A 12 6.68 11.73 -6.70
C GLY A 12 7.72 12.65 -7.36
N ASN A 13 8.92 12.14 -7.66
CA ASN A 13 10.06 12.91 -8.19
C ASN A 13 10.31 14.24 -7.43
N GLY A 14 10.04 14.23 -6.13
CA GLY A 14 10.02 15.42 -5.28
C GLY A 14 11.39 15.70 -4.69
N GLU A 15 11.90 16.90 -4.95
CA GLU A 15 13.11 17.41 -4.30
C GLU A 15 12.77 18.19 -3.03
N ASN A 16 13.55 17.95 -1.96
CA ASN A 16 13.25 18.50 -0.64
C ASN A 16 13.20 20.03 -0.61
N ASP A 17 14.13 20.66 -1.33
CA ASP A 17 14.26 22.10 -1.46
C ASP A 17 13.10 22.69 -2.27
N ILE A 18 12.70 22.07 -3.38
CA ILE A 18 11.55 22.48 -4.19
C ILE A 18 10.26 22.37 -3.39
N MET A 19 10.03 21.24 -2.70
CA MET A 19 8.85 21.06 -1.86
C MET A 19 8.82 22.08 -0.72
N THR A 20 9.96 22.35 -0.09
CA THR A 20 10.10 23.39 0.94
C THR A 20 9.81 24.78 0.40
N ALA A 21 10.36 25.14 -0.76
CA ALA A 21 10.14 26.43 -1.40
C ALA A 21 8.66 26.64 -1.75
N ARG A 22 7.98 25.62 -2.28
CA ARG A 22 6.55 25.68 -2.58
C ARG A 22 5.71 25.92 -1.32
N LEU A 23 6.03 25.27 -0.21
CA LEU A 23 5.35 25.53 1.06
C LEU A 23 5.63 26.95 1.60
N ALA A 24 6.86 27.46 1.42
CA ALA A 24 7.25 28.79 1.87
C ALA A 24 6.59 29.93 1.07
N LEU A 25 6.22 29.68 -0.18
CA LEU A 25 5.46 30.63 -1.01
C LEU A 25 3.99 30.76 -0.62
N ILE A 26 3.52 30.05 0.40
CA ILE A 26 2.15 30.13 0.90
C ILE A 26 2.17 30.82 2.27
N PRO A 27 1.70 32.08 2.40
CA PRO A 27 1.74 32.83 3.65
C PRO A 27 1.10 32.11 4.83
N GLU A 28 -0.06 31.47 4.60
CA GLU A 28 -0.76 30.71 5.62
C GLU A 28 0.09 29.54 6.14
N TYR A 29 0.75 28.77 5.27
CA TYR A 29 1.62 27.68 5.71
C TYR A 29 2.83 28.20 6.49
N ARG A 30 3.43 29.34 6.13
CA ARG A 30 4.49 29.93 6.98
C ARG A 30 4.01 30.19 8.39
N GLN A 31 2.82 30.81 8.54
CA GLN A 31 2.22 31.09 9.84
C GLN A 31 1.94 29.79 10.62
N ARG A 32 1.26 28.82 10.00
CA ARG A 32 0.87 27.58 10.67
C ARG A 32 2.06 26.70 11.04
N PHE A 33 3.11 26.66 10.21
CA PHE A 33 4.34 25.95 10.56
C PHE A 33 5.10 26.64 11.70
N LYS A 34 5.10 27.97 11.75
CA LYS A 34 5.67 28.72 12.88
C LYS A 34 4.91 28.43 14.18
N GLU A 35 3.59 28.43 14.12
CA GLU A 35 2.72 28.17 15.26
C GLU A 35 2.88 26.73 15.80
N VAL A 36 2.85 25.72 14.92
CA VAL A 36 2.86 24.31 15.33
C VAL A 36 4.27 23.80 15.63
N PHE A 37 5.29 24.26 14.90
CA PHE A 37 6.65 23.70 14.95
C PHE A 37 7.75 24.69 15.37
N GLY A 38 7.44 25.99 15.51
CA GLY A 38 8.44 27.03 15.77
C GLY A 38 9.32 27.35 14.56
N ASP A 39 8.89 26.98 13.35
CA ASP A 39 9.64 27.15 12.12
C ASP A 39 9.49 28.58 11.57
N ASN A 40 10.60 29.30 11.33
CA ASN A 40 10.54 30.58 10.59
C ASN A 40 10.12 30.38 9.12
N TYR A 41 10.45 29.22 8.55
CA TYR A 41 10.03 28.77 7.23
C TYR A 41 9.66 27.28 7.28
N PRO A 42 8.62 26.83 6.56
CA PRO A 42 8.20 25.43 6.56
C PRO A 42 9.36 24.48 6.25
N ARG A 43 9.64 23.52 7.15
CA ARG A 43 10.66 22.49 6.90
C ARG A 43 10.01 21.21 6.40
N ILE A 44 10.57 20.60 5.35
CA ILE A 44 10.03 19.35 4.79
C ILE A 44 9.89 18.21 5.83
N LYS A 45 10.82 18.14 6.80
CA LYS A 45 10.72 17.20 7.93
C LYS A 45 9.41 17.37 8.72
N ASN A 46 9.02 18.62 8.97
CA ASN A 46 7.80 18.92 9.72
C ASN A 46 6.55 18.75 8.86
N ALA A 47 6.65 18.95 7.53
CA ALA A 47 5.58 18.57 6.60
C ALA A 47 5.30 17.05 6.67
N TRP A 48 6.35 16.21 6.69
CA TRP A 48 6.17 14.76 6.90
C TRP A 48 5.55 14.42 8.25
N ARG A 49 5.87 15.16 9.31
CA ARG A 49 5.24 14.97 10.63
C ARG A 49 3.78 15.38 10.63
N ALA A 50 3.42 16.46 9.94
CA ALA A 50 2.04 16.90 9.79
C ALA A 50 1.21 15.88 9.01
N ILE A 51 1.71 15.38 7.87
CA ILE A 51 1.06 14.32 7.10
C ILE A 51 0.89 13.05 7.96
N ALA A 52 1.95 12.59 8.63
CA ALA A 52 1.85 11.42 9.51
C ALA A 52 0.89 11.63 10.70
N ALA A 53 0.73 12.87 11.19
CA ALA A 53 -0.25 13.18 12.23
C ALA A 53 -1.67 13.08 11.69
N PHE A 54 -1.93 13.62 10.49
CA PHE A 54 -3.20 13.48 9.79
C PHE A 54 -3.53 12.02 9.46
N GLU A 55 -2.59 11.24 8.94
CA GLU A 55 -2.80 9.80 8.65
C GLU A 55 -3.23 9.01 9.90
N ARG A 56 -2.82 9.42 11.13
CA ARG A 56 -3.27 8.79 12.38
C ARG A 56 -4.71 9.12 12.76
N THR A 57 -5.29 10.18 12.19
CA THR A 57 -6.71 10.51 12.40
C THR A 57 -7.62 9.73 11.45
N ILE A 58 -7.07 9.16 10.37
CA ILE A 58 -7.79 8.31 9.43
C ILE A 58 -7.81 6.88 10.00
N ASN A 59 -8.65 6.67 11.01
CA ASN A 59 -8.82 5.39 11.67
C ASN A 59 -10.30 5.09 11.86
N GLN A 60 -10.70 3.84 11.65
CA GLN A 60 -12.03 3.33 11.96
C GLN A 60 -11.89 2.10 12.81
N THR A 61 -12.52 2.14 13.97
CA THR A 61 -12.47 1.08 14.98
C THR A 61 -13.84 0.44 15.19
N SER A 62 -14.73 0.56 14.21
CA SER A 62 -16.13 0.17 14.30
C SER A 62 -16.58 -0.65 13.09
N SER A 63 -15.73 -1.53 12.57
CA SER A 63 -16.17 -2.48 11.53
C SER A 63 -16.98 -3.63 12.17
N PRO A 64 -17.77 -4.39 11.38
CA PRO A 64 -18.55 -5.51 11.89
C PRO A 64 -17.72 -6.52 12.72
N ILE A 65 -16.49 -6.84 12.29
CA ILE A 65 -15.60 -7.70 13.08
C ILE A 65 -15.19 -7.08 14.43
N ASP A 66 -15.02 -5.76 14.52
CA ASP A 66 -14.67 -5.09 15.79
C ASP A 66 -15.80 -5.21 16.80
N SER A 67 -17.04 -4.96 16.37
CA SER A 67 -18.24 -5.13 17.19
C SER A 67 -18.39 -6.58 17.66
N TYR A 68 -18.17 -7.54 16.75
CA TYR A 68 -18.24 -8.96 17.05
C TYR A 68 -17.20 -9.45 18.07
N LEU A 69 -15.97 -8.97 17.92
CA LEU A 69 -14.88 -9.27 18.86
C LEU A 69 -15.08 -8.58 20.21
N SER A 70 -15.75 -7.42 20.23
CA SER A 70 -16.10 -6.68 21.46
C SER A 70 -17.27 -7.29 22.23
N GLY A 71 -17.97 -8.28 21.67
CA GLY A 71 -18.99 -9.07 22.36
C GLY A 71 -20.34 -9.13 21.66
N ASP A 72 -20.59 -8.27 20.67
CA ASP A 72 -21.85 -8.28 19.90
C ASP A 72 -21.85 -9.42 18.88
N LYS A 73 -22.35 -10.59 19.29
CA LYS A 73 -22.41 -11.78 18.42
C LYS A 73 -23.39 -11.64 17.25
N THR A 74 -24.21 -10.59 17.23
CA THR A 74 -25.13 -10.31 16.12
C THR A 74 -24.51 -9.43 15.04
N ALA A 75 -23.32 -8.85 15.28
CA ALA A 75 -22.63 -8.00 14.33
C ALA A 75 -22.10 -8.73 13.08
N LEU A 76 -21.98 -10.07 13.11
CA LEU A 76 -21.68 -10.88 11.93
C LEU A 76 -22.90 -11.69 11.52
N SER A 77 -23.13 -11.78 10.20
CA SER A 77 -24.12 -12.69 9.63
C SER A 77 -23.71 -14.16 9.82
N ALA A 78 -24.64 -15.08 9.56
CA ALA A 78 -24.35 -16.51 9.59
C ALA A 78 -23.29 -16.92 8.56
N GLU A 79 -23.30 -16.33 7.36
CA GLU A 79 -22.25 -16.52 6.34
C GLU A 79 -20.89 -16.07 6.89
N GLN A 80 -20.83 -14.88 7.49
CA GLN A 80 -19.59 -14.31 8.01
C GLN A 80 -19.01 -15.13 9.17
N VAL A 81 -19.86 -15.73 10.01
CA VAL A 81 -19.41 -16.65 11.06
C VAL A 81 -18.81 -17.94 10.47
N ARG A 82 -19.40 -18.50 9.41
CA ARG A 82 -18.81 -19.65 8.69
C ARG A 82 -17.50 -19.26 8.00
N GLY A 83 -17.46 -18.10 7.36
CA GLY A 83 -16.26 -17.52 6.74
C GLY A 83 -15.12 -17.32 7.73
N LYS A 84 -15.43 -16.86 8.95
CA LYS A 84 -14.46 -16.75 10.05
C LYS A 84 -13.83 -18.10 10.37
N ALA A 85 -14.64 -19.17 10.47
CA ALA A 85 -14.13 -20.51 10.75
C ALA A 85 -13.22 -21.03 9.61
N LEU A 86 -13.53 -20.70 8.35
CA LEU A 86 -12.66 -21.00 7.21
C LEU A 86 -11.34 -20.22 7.29
N PHE A 87 -11.42 -18.91 7.55
CA PHE A 87 -10.28 -18.00 7.66
C PHE A 87 -9.28 -18.45 8.74
N GLU A 88 -9.79 -18.92 9.88
CA GLU A 88 -9.00 -19.40 11.02
C GLU A 88 -8.54 -20.86 10.86
N GLY A 89 -9.31 -21.65 10.11
CA GLY A 89 -9.12 -23.08 9.94
C GLY A 89 -8.64 -23.45 8.54
N LYS A 90 -9.57 -23.98 7.71
CA LYS A 90 -9.28 -24.63 6.43
C LYS A 90 -8.50 -23.74 5.45
N ALA A 91 -8.90 -22.47 5.31
CA ALA A 91 -8.24 -21.52 4.43
C ALA A 91 -6.92 -20.99 5.03
N GLY A 92 -6.81 -20.96 6.36
CA GLY A 92 -5.57 -20.63 7.06
C GLY A 92 -5.09 -19.18 6.90
N CYS A 93 -5.95 -18.28 6.45
CA CYS A 93 -5.64 -16.87 6.20
C CYS A 93 -5.08 -16.15 7.45
N ILE A 94 -5.53 -16.56 8.65
CA ILE A 94 -5.08 -16.01 9.94
C ILE A 94 -3.56 -16.15 10.17
N GLN A 95 -2.89 -17.08 9.47
CA GLN A 95 -1.44 -17.30 9.60
C GLN A 95 -0.62 -16.04 9.25
N CYS A 96 -1.14 -15.21 8.34
CA CYS A 96 -0.54 -13.92 7.99
C CYS A 96 -1.45 -12.74 8.37
N HIS A 97 -2.77 -12.91 8.26
CA HIS A 97 -3.74 -11.84 8.50
C HIS A 97 -4.31 -11.93 9.92
N ASN A 98 -3.53 -11.45 10.90
CA ASN A 98 -3.90 -11.49 12.32
C ASN A 98 -3.68 -10.16 13.05
N GLY A 99 -4.05 -10.12 14.33
CA GLY A 99 -3.96 -8.91 15.16
C GLY A 99 -4.95 -7.81 14.74
N ALA A 100 -4.80 -6.64 15.34
CA ALA A 100 -5.75 -5.53 15.19
C ALA A 100 -5.90 -5.02 13.73
N LEU A 101 -4.85 -5.18 12.92
CA LEU A 101 -4.81 -4.75 11.52
C LEU A 101 -5.14 -5.89 10.54
N ALA A 102 -5.41 -7.10 11.03
CA ALA A 102 -5.49 -8.30 10.18
C ALA A 102 -4.26 -8.41 9.25
N SER A 103 -3.08 -8.22 9.83
CA SER A 103 -1.77 -8.27 9.19
C SER A 103 -0.70 -8.45 10.26
N ASP A 104 0.16 -9.43 10.05
CA ASP A 104 1.39 -9.66 10.82
C ASP A 104 2.53 -8.67 10.44
N MET A 105 2.34 -7.87 9.38
CA MET A 105 3.34 -6.96 8.82
C MET A 105 4.63 -7.63 8.31
N GLU A 106 4.63 -8.95 8.20
CA GLU A 106 5.76 -9.75 7.71
C GLU A 106 5.78 -9.78 6.17
N MET A 107 6.87 -10.34 5.62
CA MET A 107 7.14 -10.31 4.18
C MET A 107 7.03 -11.71 3.56
N TYR A 108 6.13 -11.89 2.60
CA TYR A 108 5.89 -13.17 1.94
C TYR A 108 5.87 -13.03 0.42
N ASN A 109 6.40 -14.05 -0.27
CA ASN A 109 6.13 -14.24 -1.69
C ASN A 109 4.98 -15.23 -1.80
N ILE A 110 3.79 -14.73 -2.13
CA ILE A 110 2.57 -15.54 -2.20
C ILE A 110 2.32 -16.15 -3.58
N GLY A 111 3.15 -15.85 -4.58
CA GLY A 111 2.96 -16.36 -5.94
C GLY A 111 2.24 -15.42 -6.91
N VAL A 112 2.04 -14.14 -6.57
CA VAL A 112 1.35 -13.20 -7.47
C VAL A 112 2.12 -13.12 -8.81
N PRO A 113 1.45 -13.37 -9.95
CA PRO A 113 2.09 -13.32 -11.26
C PRO A 113 2.42 -11.88 -11.67
N PRO A 114 3.40 -11.67 -12.57
CA PRO A 114 3.60 -10.39 -13.21
C PRO A 114 2.33 -9.89 -13.92
N ALA A 115 2.08 -8.59 -13.83
CA ALA A 115 0.97 -7.98 -14.56
C ALA A 115 1.21 -8.10 -16.07
N LYS A 116 0.20 -8.54 -16.84
CA LYS A 116 0.30 -8.70 -18.32
C LYS A 116 0.74 -7.42 -19.01
N ARG A 117 0.33 -6.26 -18.48
CA ARG A 117 0.76 -4.93 -18.96
C ARG A 117 2.28 -4.82 -19.11
N TRP A 118 3.08 -5.47 -18.27
CA TRP A 118 4.54 -5.40 -18.38
C TRP A 118 5.10 -6.12 -19.61
N GLU A 119 4.33 -7.01 -20.22
CA GLU A 119 4.72 -7.74 -21.44
C GLU A 119 4.24 -7.00 -22.70
N GLU A 120 3.14 -6.24 -22.59
CA GLU A 120 2.44 -5.63 -23.71
C GLU A 120 2.71 -4.13 -23.87
N ASP A 121 3.09 -3.43 -22.81
CA ASP A 121 3.29 -1.97 -22.80
C ASP A 121 4.79 -1.62 -22.77
N GLY A 122 5.32 -1.11 -23.89
CA GLY A 122 6.71 -0.70 -24.02
C GLY A 122 7.12 0.41 -23.05
N LEU A 123 6.21 1.33 -22.71
CA LEU A 123 6.49 2.37 -21.71
C LEU A 123 6.60 1.74 -20.33
N ALA A 124 5.69 0.83 -19.97
CA ALA A 124 5.78 0.10 -18.71
C ALA A 124 7.09 -0.70 -18.60
N GLN A 125 7.57 -1.31 -19.69
CA GLN A 125 8.86 -2.00 -19.74
C GLN A 125 10.04 -1.05 -19.49
N ILE A 126 10.07 0.09 -20.18
CA ILE A 126 11.12 1.10 -20.01
C ILE A 126 11.13 1.60 -18.57
N THR A 127 9.96 1.96 -18.03
CA THR A 127 9.80 2.43 -16.65
C THR A 127 10.23 1.38 -15.64
N PHE A 128 9.86 0.10 -15.83
CA PHE A 128 10.28 -0.99 -14.96
C PHE A 128 11.80 -1.19 -14.96
N ARG A 129 12.44 -1.09 -16.14
CA ARG A 129 13.91 -1.15 -16.26
C ARG A 129 14.57 0.02 -15.57
N PHE A 130 14.06 1.24 -15.77
CA PHE A 130 14.54 2.43 -15.08
C PHE A 130 14.44 2.27 -13.56
N GLU A 131 13.30 1.80 -13.04
CA GLU A 131 13.10 1.55 -11.60
C GLU A 131 14.09 0.51 -11.04
N LEU A 132 14.32 -0.59 -11.77
CA LEU A 132 15.34 -1.58 -11.37
C LEU A 132 16.72 -0.94 -11.28
N TYR A 133 17.10 -0.13 -12.27
CA TYR A 133 18.38 0.59 -12.28
C TYR A 133 18.48 1.62 -11.15
N ALA A 134 17.48 2.50 -11.02
CA ALA A 134 17.44 3.56 -10.02
C ALA A 134 17.49 3.02 -8.58
N LYS A 135 16.88 1.85 -8.35
CA LYS A 135 16.95 1.15 -7.06
C LYS A 135 18.25 0.38 -6.87
N GLY A 136 19.23 0.45 -7.78
CA GLY A 136 20.53 -0.20 -7.66
C GLY A 136 20.46 -1.72 -7.84
N SER A 137 19.80 -2.19 -8.89
CA SER A 137 19.88 -3.59 -9.31
C SER A 137 21.19 -3.86 -10.03
N ASN A 138 21.76 -5.06 -9.85
CA ASN A 138 22.90 -5.48 -10.67
C ASN A 138 22.47 -5.75 -12.12
N GLU A 139 23.43 -5.82 -13.03
CA GLU A 139 23.19 -6.03 -14.46
C GLU A 139 22.34 -7.28 -14.72
N LYS A 140 22.62 -8.39 -14.03
CA LYS A 140 21.86 -9.63 -14.21
C LYS A 140 20.38 -9.42 -13.92
N LEU A 141 20.05 -8.82 -12.77
CA LEU A 141 18.66 -8.57 -12.37
C LEU A 141 18.01 -7.55 -13.31
N TYR A 142 18.72 -6.49 -13.69
CA TYR A 142 18.25 -5.50 -14.66
C TYR A 142 17.83 -6.14 -15.99
N ARG A 143 18.65 -7.05 -16.53
CA ARG A 143 18.38 -7.71 -17.83
C ARG A 143 17.30 -8.79 -17.75
N SER A 144 17.28 -9.56 -16.66
CA SER A 144 16.49 -10.79 -16.59
C SER A 144 15.20 -10.70 -15.76
N ALA A 145 15.05 -9.74 -14.85
CA ALA A 145 13.85 -9.65 -14.03
C ALA A 145 12.61 -9.36 -14.91
N LYS A 146 11.53 -10.10 -14.65
CA LYS A 146 10.21 -9.93 -15.27
C LYS A 146 9.10 -9.71 -14.25
N ALA A 147 9.43 -9.80 -12.96
CA ALA A 147 8.54 -9.61 -11.82
C ALA A 147 9.17 -8.60 -10.86
N ASP A 148 8.34 -7.85 -10.11
CA ASP A 148 8.83 -6.93 -9.07
C ASP A 148 9.66 -7.72 -8.04
N PRO A 149 10.95 -7.36 -7.81
CA PRO A 149 11.77 -7.95 -6.77
C PRO A 149 11.25 -7.73 -5.33
N GLY A 150 10.36 -6.77 -5.09
CA GLY A 150 9.75 -6.53 -3.77
C GLY A 150 10.75 -6.15 -2.69
N ALA A 151 10.69 -6.84 -1.55
CA ALA A 151 11.54 -6.59 -0.37
C ALA A 151 13.05 -6.67 -0.65
N TYR A 152 13.47 -7.33 -1.74
CA TYR A 152 14.84 -7.32 -2.23
C TYR A 152 15.47 -5.92 -2.28
N PHE A 153 14.71 -4.88 -2.63
CA PHE A 153 15.27 -3.53 -2.74
C PHE A 153 15.72 -2.92 -1.41
N ARG A 154 15.29 -3.48 -0.26
CA ARG A 154 15.71 -3.00 1.07
C ARG A 154 17.10 -3.51 1.46
N GLY A 155 17.28 -4.83 1.39
CA GLY A 155 18.50 -5.49 1.89
C GLY A 155 19.37 -6.13 0.81
N LYS A 156 18.92 -6.19 -0.44
CA LYS A 156 19.59 -6.87 -1.57
C LYS A 156 19.83 -8.36 -1.39
N ASN A 157 19.10 -8.96 -0.45
CA ASN A 157 19.16 -10.38 -0.15
C ASN A 157 18.36 -11.20 -1.17
N LYS A 158 18.98 -12.22 -1.77
CA LYS A 158 18.32 -13.07 -2.78
C LYS A 158 17.10 -13.82 -2.23
N TRP A 159 17.08 -14.13 -0.94
CA TRP A 159 15.93 -14.79 -0.31
C TRP A 159 14.72 -13.87 -0.12
N ASP A 160 14.85 -12.57 -0.36
CA ASP A 160 13.75 -11.58 -0.27
C ASP A 160 13.12 -11.22 -1.61
N LEU A 161 13.56 -11.87 -2.70
CA LEU A 161 12.99 -11.69 -4.03
C LEU A 161 11.50 -12.05 -4.05
N GLY A 162 10.68 -11.15 -4.59
CA GLY A 162 9.25 -11.34 -4.76
C GLY A 162 8.44 -11.31 -3.47
N LYS A 163 9.06 -10.97 -2.32
CA LYS A 163 8.34 -10.85 -1.06
C LYS A 163 7.72 -9.46 -0.93
N PHE A 164 6.47 -9.42 -0.50
CA PHE A 164 5.73 -8.21 -0.19
C PHE A 164 5.19 -8.30 1.24
N ARG A 165 4.98 -7.14 1.84
CA ARG A 165 4.42 -7.05 3.19
C ARG A 165 2.97 -7.53 3.14
N THR A 166 2.54 -8.34 4.09
CA THR A 166 1.13 -8.66 4.30
C THR A 166 0.32 -7.37 4.44
N PRO A 167 -0.59 -7.02 3.50
CA PRO A 167 -1.42 -5.84 3.66
C PRO A 167 -2.45 -6.05 4.77
N SER A 168 -2.89 -4.95 5.38
CA SER A 168 -4.04 -4.96 6.27
C SER A 168 -5.31 -5.30 5.49
N LEU A 169 -6.20 -6.11 6.05
CA LEU A 169 -7.54 -6.35 5.47
C LEU A 169 -8.55 -5.25 5.82
N ARG A 170 -8.22 -4.35 6.75
CA ARG A 170 -9.04 -3.16 7.01
C ARG A 170 -9.25 -2.38 5.72
N TYR A 171 -10.49 -1.99 5.45
CA TYR A 171 -10.89 -1.21 4.27
C TYR A 171 -10.73 -1.91 2.92
N THR A 172 -10.48 -3.22 2.88
CA THR A 172 -10.23 -3.91 1.62
C THR A 172 -11.41 -3.83 0.63
N MET A 173 -12.64 -3.59 1.10
CA MET A 173 -13.82 -3.40 0.24
C MET A 173 -13.68 -2.21 -0.73
N TYR A 174 -12.88 -1.21 -0.39
CA TYR A 174 -12.80 0.06 -1.13
C TYR A 174 -11.48 0.23 -1.90
N THR A 175 -10.62 -0.79 -1.92
CA THR A 175 -9.24 -0.66 -2.40
C THR A 175 -8.90 -1.57 -3.56
N ALA A 176 -9.91 -1.99 -4.33
CA ALA A 176 -9.66 -2.64 -5.61
C ALA A 176 -8.90 -1.69 -6.57
N PRO A 177 -8.05 -2.20 -7.48
CA PRO A 177 -7.66 -3.61 -7.61
C PRO A 177 -6.65 -4.06 -6.54
N TYR A 178 -6.56 -5.37 -6.35
CA TYR A 178 -5.80 -6.03 -5.30
C TYR A 178 -4.38 -6.45 -5.73
N MET A 179 -3.60 -6.85 -4.72
CA MET A 179 -2.17 -7.18 -4.81
C MET A 179 -1.26 -5.97 -5.09
N HIS A 180 0.05 -6.19 -4.97
CA HIS A 180 1.05 -5.14 -5.12
C HIS A 180 1.12 -4.52 -6.53
N ASN A 181 0.54 -5.20 -7.53
CA ASN A 181 0.57 -4.83 -8.94
C ASN A 181 -0.83 -4.68 -9.56
N GLY A 182 -1.90 -4.74 -8.75
CA GLY A 182 -3.27 -4.64 -9.25
C GLY A 182 -3.69 -5.82 -10.14
N ALA A 183 -3.13 -7.01 -9.93
CA ALA A 183 -3.37 -8.17 -10.80
C ALA A 183 -4.79 -8.72 -10.73
N PHE A 184 -5.52 -8.46 -9.63
CA PHE A 184 -6.88 -8.95 -9.42
C PHE A 184 -7.83 -7.78 -9.16
N TYR A 185 -8.99 -7.76 -9.81
CA TYR A 185 -9.98 -6.70 -9.71
C TYR A 185 -11.05 -6.96 -8.65
N THR A 186 -11.29 -8.23 -8.30
CA THR A 186 -12.34 -8.63 -7.36
C THR A 186 -11.80 -9.50 -6.22
N LEU A 187 -12.54 -9.60 -5.11
CA LEU A 187 -12.16 -10.48 -4.00
C LEU A 187 -12.32 -11.96 -4.37
N GLU A 188 -13.23 -12.27 -5.28
CA GLU A 188 -13.41 -13.60 -5.87
C GLU A 188 -12.11 -14.06 -6.53
N GLU A 189 -11.53 -13.24 -7.42
CA GLU A 189 -10.25 -13.55 -8.08
C GLU A 189 -9.10 -13.74 -7.06
N VAL A 190 -9.11 -12.95 -5.98
CA VAL A 190 -8.12 -13.10 -4.89
C VAL A 190 -8.29 -14.43 -4.17
N VAL A 191 -9.52 -14.79 -3.80
CA VAL A 191 -9.80 -16.04 -3.10
C VAL A 191 -9.54 -17.25 -4.01
N ASP A 192 -9.88 -17.18 -5.29
CA ASP A 192 -9.57 -18.21 -6.28
C ASP A 192 -8.07 -18.40 -6.46
N PHE A 193 -7.30 -17.31 -6.53
CA PHE A 193 -5.84 -17.36 -6.57
C PHE A 193 -5.25 -18.08 -5.34
N TYR A 194 -5.74 -17.79 -4.14
CA TYR A 194 -5.32 -18.51 -2.94
C TYR A 194 -5.78 -19.96 -2.95
N ASN A 195 -7.01 -20.23 -3.40
CA ASN A 195 -7.57 -21.58 -3.50
C ASN A 195 -6.77 -22.47 -4.47
N ALA A 196 -6.25 -21.89 -5.55
CA ALA A 196 -5.36 -22.54 -6.51
C ALA A 196 -3.90 -22.67 -6.01
N GLY A 197 -3.58 -22.16 -4.81
CA GLY A 197 -2.25 -22.26 -4.23
C GLY A 197 -1.26 -21.26 -4.83
N GLY A 198 -1.71 -20.05 -5.16
CA GLY A 198 -0.87 -18.96 -5.63
C GLY A 198 -0.57 -19.02 -7.13
N PHE A 199 -1.56 -19.48 -7.90
CA PHE A 199 -1.58 -19.47 -9.36
C PHE A 199 -2.84 -18.75 -9.82
N ASP A 200 -2.76 -17.96 -10.88
CA ASP A 200 -3.94 -17.36 -11.50
C ASP A 200 -4.70 -18.37 -12.38
N GLU A 201 -5.81 -17.95 -12.98
CA GLU A 201 -6.66 -18.78 -13.85
C GLU A 201 -5.91 -19.35 -15.07
N GLU A 202 -4.85 -18.66 -15.53
CA GLU A 202 -4.01 -19.11 -16.63
C GLU A 202 -2.83 -19.99 -16.16
N GLY A 203 -2.78 -20.32 -14.87
CA GLY A 203 -1.71 -21.12 -14.29
C GLY A 203 -0.37 -20.38 -14.15
N ARG A 204 -0.37 -19.05 -14.19
CA ARG A 204 0.82 -18.22 -13.98
C ARG A 204 1.05 -17.98 -12.49
N THR A 205 2.31 -17.80 -12.11
CA THR A 205 2.72 -17.49 -10.73
C THR A 205 3.88 -16.48 -10.71
N THR A 206 4.37 -16.15 -9.53
CA THR A 206 5.52 -15.27 -9.29
C THR A 206 6.71 -15.58 -10.18
N GLY A 207 7.41 -14.55 -10.66
CA GLY A 207 8.68 -14.70 -11.36
C GLY A 207 9.83 -15.18 -10.46
N TRP A 208 9.58 -15.39 -9.16
CA TRP A 208 10.56 -15.83 -8.17
C TRP A 208 10.13 -17.12 -7.44
N PRO A 209 9.92 -18.26 -8.14
CA PRO A 209 9.36 -19.47 -7.53
C PRO A 209 10.20 -20.05 -6.39
N LYS A 210 11.53 -19.82 -6.40
CA LYS A 210 12.45 -20.29 -5.35
C LYS A 210 12.20 -19.66 -3.97
N THR A 211 11.57 -18.49 -3.92
CA THR A 211 11.27 -17.79 -2.66
C THR A 211 9.79 -17.85 -2.31
N LYS A 212 8.95 -18.50 -3.13
CA LYS A 212 7.51 -18.67 -2.86
C LYS A 212 7.32 -19.35 -1.51
N SER A 213 6.45 -18.78 -0.68
CA SER A 213 6.17 -19.28 0.66
C SER A 213 5.56 -20.68 0.58
N LYS A 214 6.06 -21.58 1.43
CA LYS A 214 5.51 -22.95 1.59
C LYS A 214 4.12 -22.96 2.23
N LEU A 215 3.69 -21.84 2.82
CA LEU A 215 2.34 -21.69 3.37
C LEU A 215 1.29 -21.63 2.25
N ILE A 216 1.67 -21.18 1.06
CA ILE A 216 0.74 -21.05 -0.06
C ILE A 216 0.64 -22.37 -0.83
N LYS A 217 -0.45 -23.08 -0.58
CA LYS A 217 -0.83 -24.37 -1.16
C LYS A 217 -2.32 -24.35 -1.54
N PRO A 218 -2.78 -25.21 -2.47
CA PRO A 218 -4.19 -25.30 -2.79
C PRO A 218 -5.04 -25.56 -1.55
N LEU A 219 -6.17 -24.86 -1.44
CA LEU A 219 -7.02 -24.87 -0.24
C LEU A 219 -8.20 -25.86 -0.37
N GLY A 220 -8.63 -26.14 -1.60
CA GLY A 220 -9.75 -27.05 -1.87
C GLY A 220 -11.08 -26.53 -1.32
N LEU A 221 -11.30 -25.22 -1.40
CA LEU A 221 -12.55 -24.57 -1.04
C LEU A 221 -13.61 -24.81 -2.12
N THR A 222 -14.83 -25.14 -1.70
CA THR A 222 -16.02 -25.13 -2.56
C THR A 222 -16.47 -23.69 -2.85
N ASP A 223 -17.34 -23.49 -3.84
CA ASP A 223 -17.82 -22.14 -4.17
C ASP A 223 -18.61 -21.50 -3.01
N ASP A 224 -19.40 -22.29 -2.26
CA ASP A 224 -20.08 -21.83 -1.05
C ASP A 224 -19.07 -21.38 0.03
N GLU A 225 -17.99 -22.15 0.24
CA GLU A 225 -16.94 -21.78 1.19
C GLU A 225 -16.19 -20.51 0.78
N LYS A 226 -15.97 -20.30 -0.53
CA LYS A 226 -15.38 -19.05 -1.02
C LYS A 226 -16.29 -17.86 -0.75
N GLY A 227 -17.60 -18.01 -1.01
CA GLY A 227 -18.60 -16.97 -0.72
C GLY A 227 -18.63 -16.59 0.76
N ASP A 228 -18.68 -17.60 1.64
CA ASP A 228 -18.61 -17.38 3.09
C ASP A 228 -17.32 -16.67 3.51
N LEU A 229 -16.16 -17.08 2.95
CA LEU A 229 -14.87 -16.46 3.23
C LEU A 229 -14.82 -14.99 2.78
N ILE A 230 -15.34 -14.67 1.59
CA ILE A 230 -15.42 -13.30 1.08
C ILE A 230 -16.28 -12.44 2.00
N ALA A 231 -17.47 -12.94 2.37
CA ALA A 231 -18.36 -12.23 3.30
C ALA A 231 -17.65 -11.90 4.63
N PHE A 232 -16.83 -12.82 5.14
CA PHE A 232 -16.03 -12.57 6.33
C PHE A 232 -14.91 -11.55 6.08
N ILE A 233 -14.21 -11.59 4.95
CA ILE A 233 -13.18 -10.59 4.60
C ILE A 233 -13.78 -9.18 4.53
N GLU A 234 -14.99 -9.03 4.01
CA GLU A 234 -15.71 -7.76 3.96
C GLU A 234 -15.99 -7.19 5.36
N SER A 235 -16.18 -8.05 6.37
CA SER A 235 -16.42 -7.63 7.76
C SER A 235 -15.27 -6.83 8.40
N PHE A 236 -14.07 -6.87 7.82
CA PHE A 236 -12.93 -6.02 8.23
C PHE A 236 -13.08 -4.56 7.82
N SER A 237 -14.07 -4.24 7.00
CA SER A 237 -14.34 -2.89 6.50
C SER A 237 -15.68 -2.40 7.09
N GLY A 238 -15.64 -1.27 7.79
CA GLY A 238 -16.86 -0.54 8.19
C GLY A 238 -17.22 0.48 7.12
N ASP A 239 -17.98 1.51 7.51
CA ASP A 239 -18.30 2.63 6.63
C ASP A 239 -17.04 3.27 6.03
N GLU A 240 -17.13 3.67 4.76
CA GLU A 240 -16.08 4.37 4.03
C GLU A 240 -15.72 5.69 4.73
N ILE A 241 -14.43 5.95 4.94
CA ILE A 241 -13.98 7.22 5.50
C ILE A 241 -13.98 8.27 4.38
N LEU A 242 -15.08 9.02 4.30
CA LEU A 242 -15.20 10.15 3.40
C LEU A 242 -14.73 11.43 4.08
N MET A 243 -13.79 12.14 3.45
CA MET A 243 -13.30 13.44 3.92
C MET A 243 -13.56 14.53 2.89
N ALA A 244 -14.04 15.68 3.36
CA ALA A 244 -14.15 16.85 2.51
C ALA A 244 -12.76 17.27 2.02
N LYS A 245 -12.65 17.54 0.72
CA LYS A 245 -11.41 18.06 0.15
C LYS A 245 -11.13 19.44 0.76
N PRO A 246 -9.92 19.69 1.29
CA PRO A 246 -9.60 20.99 1.86
C PRO A 246 -9.48 22.05 0.75
N THR A 247 -9.92 23.27 1.05
CA THR A 247 -9.56 24.45 0.28
C THR A 247 -8.08 24.73 0.50
N LEU A 248 -7.31 24.81 -0.58
CA LEU A 248 -5.88 25.10 -0.49
C LEU A 248 -5.65 26.61 -0.39
N PRO A 249 -4.76 27.08 0.50
CA PRO A 249 -4.37 28.48 0.55
C PRO A 249 -3.59 28.93 -0.68
N GLU A 250 -3.74 30.20 -1.03
CA GLU A 250 -3.13 30.81 -2.22
C GLU A 250 -1.62 31.04 -2.08
N TYR A 251 -0.94 31.03 -3.23
CA TYR A 251 0.47 31.42 -3.32
C TYR A 251 0.62 32.94 -3.25
N ALA A 252 1.72 33.39 -2.67
CA ALA A 252 2.14 34.79 -2.70
C ALA A 252 3.67 34.90 -2.84
N PRO A 253 4.19 35.99 -3.43
CA PRO A 253 5.61 36.29 -3.40
C PRO A 253 6.15 36.31 -1.96
N MET A 254 7.34 35.72 -1.74
CA MET A 254 7.97 35.74 -0.41
C MET A 254 8.46 37.13 -0.02
N PHE A 255 8.86 37.93 -1.00
CA PHE A 255 9.42 39.27 -0.84
C PHE A 255 8.67 40.24 -1.74
N THR A 256 8.49 41.45 -1.22
CA THR A 256 8.04 42.61 -1.98
C THR A 256 9.14 43.10 -2.94
N LEU A 257 8.75 43.89 -3.94
CA LEU A 257 9.71 44.48 -4.87
C LEU A 257 10.71 45.40 -4.16
N ASP A 258 10.31 46.06 -3.07
CA ASP A 258 11.17 46.98 -2.36
C ASP A 258 12.20 46.25 -1.49
N GLU A 259 11.81 45.17 -0.79
CA GLU A 259 12.75 44.27 -0.10
C GLU A 259 13.81 43.70 -1.05
N LEU A 260 13.42 43.35 -2.28
CA LEU A 260 14.36 42.86 -3.30
C LEU A 260 15.31 43.94 -3.82
N LYS A 261 14.91 45.21 -3.82
CA LYS A 261 15.79 46.33 -4.22
C LYS A 261 16.79 46.66 -3.13
N GLU A 262 16.39 46.58 -1.87
CA GLU A 262 17.27 46.83 -0.72
C GLU A 262 18.33 45.74 -0.58
N ALA A 263 17.97 44.46 -0.78
CA ALA A 263 18.92 43.35 -0.70
C ALA A 263 20.02 43.34 -1.79
N LYS A 264 19.86 44.13 -2.86
CA LYS A 264 20.83 44.25 -3.96
C LYS A 264 21.90 45.33 -3.75
N LYS A 265 21.76 46.16 -2.72
CA LYS A 265 22.75 47.17 -2.34
C LYS A 265 23.72 46.59 -1.31
#